data_AF-A0A8H3BAN0-F1
#
_entry.id   AF-A0A8H3BAN0-F1
#
_cell.length_a   1.000
_cell.length_b   1.000
_cell.length_c   1.000
_cell.angle_alpha   90.00
_cell.angle_beta   90.00
_cell.angle_gamma   90.00
#
_symmetry.space_group_name_H-M   'P 1'
#
loop_
_entity.id
_entity.type
_entity.pdbx_description
1 polymer ?
#
loop_
_entity_poly.entity_id
_entity_poly.type
_entity_poly.pdbx_seq_one_letter_code
_entity_poly.pdbx_strand_id
1 'polypeptide(L)'
;MGDSLHPTPCFAIPRSKLNEPACNNIKAYRESLFWRSDQTGVMQNPLWESPGCEIYTPRNVTCGQGSVPVYIVTAFNKYDINKAISFAKKYKRTLVIKSTGHDYLGQSRGKGSYCIWTHNLKKVHFTDFFVPNGYSKDKAAVSAVTTVAEQWMGEIVYRGPDSVIQICA
;
A
#
# COMPACT_ATOMS: atom_id res chain seq x y z
N MET A 1 -15.24 -10.37 6.27
CA MET A 1 -14.26 -10.43 5.16
C MET A 1 -13.92 -8.98 4.90
N GLY A 2 -12.64 -8.58 4.90
CA GLY A 2 -12.30 -7.21 4.48
C GLY A 2 -12.90 -6.94 3.10
N ASP A 3 -13.46 -5.75 2.91
CA ASP A 3 -14.19 -5.40 1.69
C ASP A 3 -13.27 -5.59 0.48
N SER A 4 -13.68 -6.49 -0.43
CA SER A 4 -12.99 -6.64 -1.71
C SER A 4 -13.47 -5.52 -2.61
N LEU A 5 -12.58 -4.57 -2.88
CA LEU A 5 -12.83 -3.48 -3.79
C LEU A 5 -12.33 -3.88 -5.19
N HIS A 6 -13.02 -3.43 -6.22
CA HIS A 6 -12.48 -3.38 -7.59
C HIS A 6 -11.78 -2.04 -7.74
N PRO A 7 -10.45 -1.95 -7.50
CA PRO A 7 -9.76 -0.69 -7.62
C PRO A 7 -9.78 -0.26 -9.09
N THR A 8 -10.20 0.97 -9.34
CA THR A 8 -10.11 1.58 -10.67
C THR A 8 -8.86 2.43 -10.70
N PRO A 9 -8.01 2.33 -11.75
CA PRO A 9 -6.91 3.27 -11.92
C PRO A 9 -7.40 4.71 -11.84
N CYS A 10 -6.59 5.59 -11.26
CA CYS A 10 -6.94 7.00 -11.02
C CYS A 10 -7.55 7.68 -12.25
N PHE A 11 -6.95 7.40 -13.41
CA PHE A 11 -7.27 8.03 -14.69
C PHE A 11 -8.14 7.13 -15.60
N ALA A 12 -8.59 5.98 -15.10
CA ALA A 12 -9.47 5.05 -15.83
C ALA A 12 -10.93 5.09 -15.37
N ILE A 13 -11.34 6.14 -14.64
CA ILE A 13 -12.71 6.31 -14.19
C ILE A 13 -13.64 6.47 -15.41
N PRO A 14 -14.64 5.60 -15.60
CA PRO A 14 -15.58 5.68 -16.72
C PRO A 14 -16.31 7.03 -16.73
N ARG A 15 -16.60 7.56 -17.93
CA ARG A 15 -17.31 8.84 -18.15
C ARG A 15 -18.61 8.98 -17.34
N SER A 16 -19.33 7.89 -17.09
CA SER A 16 -20.57 7.87 -16.30
C SER A 16 -20.38 8.00 -14.79
N LYS A 17 -19.15 7.81 -14.28
CA LYS A 17 -18.80 7.87 -12.85
C LYS A 17 -17.89 9.03 -12.48
N LEU A 18 -17.45 9.83 -13.45
CA LEU A 18 -16.55 10.96 -13.21
C LEU A 18 -17.37 12.20 -12.78
N ASN A 19 -17.46 12.42 -11.47
CA ASN A 19 -17.97 13.68 -10.92
C ASN A 19 -16.89 14.78 -11.04
N GLU A 20 -17.28 15.99 -11.41
CA GLU A 20 -16.35 17.12 -11.67
C GLU A 20 -15.50 17.49 -10.44
N PRO A 21 -16.05 17.57 -9.21
CA PRO A 21 -15.27 17.64 -7.96
C PRO A 21 -14.23 16.53 -7.77
N ALA A 22 -14.57 15.29 -8.08
CA ALA A 22 -13.64 14.17 -7.91
C ALA A 22 -12.46 14.28 -8.90
N CYS A 23 -12.72 14.73 -10.12
CA CYS A 23 -11.68 15.02 -11.11
C CYS A 23 -10.76 16.16 -10.63
N ASN A 24 -11.32 17.22 -10.05
CA ASN A 24 -10.53 18.34 -9.54
C ASN A 24 -9.65 17.93 -8.34
N ASN A 25 -10.15 17.08 -7.45
CA ASN A 25 -9.35 16.53 -6.35
C ASN A 25 -8.19 15.68 -6.86
N ILE A 26 -8.44 14.77 -7.82
CA ILE A 26 -7.37 13.99 -8.44
C ILE A 26 -6.33 14.91 -9.07
N LYS A 27 -6.76 15.97 -9.77
CA LYS A 27 -5.84 16.95 -10.36
C LYS A 27 -5.01 17.66 -9.30
N ALA A 28 -5.60 18.08 -8.20
CA ALA A 28 -4.93 18.81 -7.14
C ALA A 28 -3.91 17.95 -6.37
N TYR A 29 -4.27 16.69 -6.07
CA TYR A 29 -3.48 15.83 -5.18
C TYR A 29 -2.64 14.77 -5.91
N ARG A 30 -2.58 14.81 -7.25
CA ARG A 30 -1.87 13.81 -8.06
C ARG A 30 -0.41 13.60 -7.67
N GLU A 31 0.28 14.61 -7.17
CA GLU A 31 1.70 14.52 -6.75
C GLU A 31 1.85 14.27 -5.24
N SER A 32 0.74 14.23 -4.48
CA SER A 32 0.78 14.03 -3.04
C SER A 32 1.04 12.56 -2.71
N LEU A 33 2.22 12.29 -2.16
CA LEU A 33 2.60 10.93 -1.75
C LEU A 33 1.61 10.32 -0.75
N PHE A 34 1.08 11.14 0.16
CA PHE A 34 0.10 10.70 1.15
C PHE A 34 -1.24 10.34 0.49
N TRP A 35 -1.78 11.27 -0.30
CA TRP A 35 -3.07 11.05 -0.97
C TRP A 35 -3.02 9.82 -1.88
N ARG A 36 -1.93 9.65 -2.65
CA ARG A 36 -1.75 8.50 -3.54
C ARG A 36 -1.64 7.18 -2.78
N SER A 37 -0.99 7.17 -1.62
CA SER A 37 -0.86 5.96 -0.79
C SER A 37 -2.21 5.46 -0.28
N ASP A 38 -3.10 6.41 0.03
CA ASP A 38 -4.44 6.15 0.55
C ASP A 38 -5.42 5.64 -0.52
N GLN A 39 -5.03 5.64 -1.80
CA GLN A 39 -5.86 5.10 -2.88
C GLN A 39 -5.49 3.65 -3.19
N THR A 40 -6.50 2.83 -3.42
CA THR A 40 -6.32 1.41 -3.77
C THR A 40 -5.89 1.19 -5.21
N GLY A 41 -6.29 2.06 -6.13
CA GLY A 41 -6.02 1.97 -7.57
C GLY A 41 -4.88 2.83 -8.08
N VAL A 42 -4.08 3.41 -7.19
CA VAL A 42 -3.03 4.38 -7.52
C VAL A 42 -1.68 3.82 -7.04
N MET A 43 -0.65 4.11 -7.82
CA MET A 43 0.76 3.82 -7.50
C MET A 43 1.48 5.14 -7.26
N GLN A 44 2.56 5.16 -6.48
CA GLN A 44 3.29 6.41 -6.28
C GLN A 44 3.84 6.96 -7.59
N ASN A 45 4.36 6.07 -8.44
CA ASN A 45 4.74 6.43 -9.79
C ASN A 45 3.56 6.18 -10.76
N PRO A 46 2.97 7.22 -11.37
CA PRO A 46 1.85 7.08 -12.31
C PRO A 46 2.17 6.18 -13.52
N LEU A 47 3.44 6.06 -13.91
CA LEU A 47 3.89 5.15 -14.99
C LEU A 47 3.43 3.71 -14.77
N TRP A 48 3.30 3.31 -13.50
CA TRP A 48 2.93 1.97 -13.07
C TRP A 48 1.42 1.73 -13.01
N GLU A 49 0.59 2.72 -13.33
CA GLU A 49 -0.85 2.59 -13.34
C GLU A 49 -1.36 2.09 -14.69
N SER A 50 -1.58 3.03 -15.62
CA SER A 50 -2.18 2.77 -16.93
C SER A 50 -1.44 3.61 -17.97
N PRO A 51 -0.38 3.06 -18.59
CA PRO A 51 0.35 3.74 -19.66
C PRO A 51 -0.60 4.24 -20.75
N GLY A 52 -0.48 5.52 -21.12
CA GLY A 52 -1.38 6.19 -22.08
C GLY A 52 -2.67 6.77 -21.49
N CYS A 53 -2.93 6.55 -20.21
CA CYS A 53 -4.06 7.11 -19.47
C CYS A 53 -3.56 7.98 -18.34
N GLU A 54 -3.31 9.23 -18.69
CA GLU A 54 -2.79 10.27 -17.83
C GLU A 54 -3.86 11.32 -17.54
N ILE A 55 -3.56 12.22 -16.62
CA ILE A 55 -4.46 13.28 -16.17
C ILE A 55 -4.99 14.20 -17.29
N TYR A 56 -4.20 14.40 -18.35
CA TYR A 56 -4.55 15.23 -19.50
C TYR A 56 -5.00 14.42 -20.71
N THR A 57 -5.10 13.10 -20.57
CA THR A 57 -5.60 12.26 -21.66
C THR A 57 -7.01 12.73 -22.05
N PRO A 58 -7.26 13.00 -23.33
CA PRO A 58 -8.57 13.45 -23.80
C PRO A 58 -9.69 12.49 -23.39
N ARG A 59 -10.85 13.04 -23.02
CA ARG A 59 -11.99 12.25 -22.50
C ARG A 59 -12.59 11.24 -23.51
N ASN A 60 -12.20 11.32 -24.79
CA ASN A 60 -12.62 10.38 -25.83
C ASN A 60 -11.70 9.13 -25.90
N VAL A 61 -10.57 9.13 -25.19
CA VAL A 61 -9.71 7.96 -25.06
C VAL A 61 -10.29 7.03 -24.00
N THR A 62 -10.43 5.75 -24.35
CA THR A 62 -10.90 4.74 -23.41
C THR A 62 -9.73 4.22 -22.59
N CYS A 63 -9.82 4.40 -21.27
CA CYS A 63 -8.81 3.93 -20.34
C CYS A 63 -9.14 2.56 -19.76
N GLY A 64 -8.19 1.64 -19.85
CA GLY A 64 -8.31 0.30 -19.28
C GLY A 64 -7.72 0.21 -17.87
N GLN A 65 -7.78 -0.99 -17.29
CA GLN A 65 -7.22 -1.29 -15.97
C GLN A 65 -5.69 -1.10 -15.89
N GLY A 66 -5.00 -1.19 -17.03
CA GLY A 66 -3.53 -1.10 -17.08
C GLY A 66 -2.87 -2.21 -16.26
N SER A 67 -1.94 -1.81 -15.39
CA SER A 67 -1.23 -2.71 -14.49
C SER A 67 -1.75 -2.68 -13.06
N VAL A 68 -2.78 -1.88 -12.77
CA VAL A 68 -3.42 -1.86 -11.46
C VAL A 68 -4.09 -3.22 -11.23
N PRO A 69 -3.94 -3.84 -10.04
CA PRO A 69 -4.61 -5.10 -9.72
C PRO A 69 -6.13 -5.00 -9.97
N VAL A 70 -6.77 -6.09 -10.39
CA VAL A 70 -8.22 -6.10 -10.68
C VAL A 70 -9.07 -6.28 -9.43
N TYR A 71 -8.49 -6.89 -8.39
CA TYR A 71 -9.10 -7.11 -7.09
C TYR A 71 -8.12 -6.66 -6.03
N ILE A 72 -8.60 -5.97 -5.01
CA ILE A 72 -7.80 -5.63 -3.85
C ILE A 72 -8.54 -6.00 -2.57
N VAL A 73 -7.81 -6.53 -1.61
CA VAL A 73 -8.30 -6.77 -0.25
C VAL A 73 -7.56 -5.86 0.70
N THR A 74 -8.32 -5.04 1.41
CA THR A 74 -7.82 -4.22 2.50
C THR A 74 -7.56 -5.11 3.71
N ALA A 75 -6.31 -5.21 4.13
CA ALA A 75 -5.93 -5.99 5.29
C ALA A 75 -5.87 -5.11 6.55
N PHE A 76 -6.62 -5.49 7.59
CA PHE A 76 -6.60 -4.80 8.89
C PHE A 76 -5.86 -5.61 9.97
N ASN A 77 -5.62 -6.90 9.71
CA ASN A 77 -4.95 -7.80 10.64
C ASN A 77 -4.40 -9.03 9.90
N LYS A 78 -3.68 -9.88 10.65
CA LYS A 78 -3.11 -11.15 10.14
C LYS A 78 -4.16 -12.12 9.55
N TYR A 79 -5.39 -12.08 10.07
CA TYR A 79 -6.44 -12.98 9.64
C TYR A 79 -6.94 -12.65 8.22
N ASP A 80 -7.04 -11.36 7.89
CA ASP A 80 -7.37 -10.92 6.53
C ASP A 80 -6.30 -11.35 5.53
N ILE A 81 -5.01 -11.21 5.88
CA ILE A 81 -3.88 -11.65 5.04
C ILE A 81 -3.96 -13.16 4.78
N ASN A 82 -4.12 -13.96 5.84
CA ASN A 82 -4.19 -15.42 5.73
C ASN A 82 -5.34 -15.88 4.84
N LYS A 83 -6.51 -15.24 4.96
CA LYS A 83 -7.66 -15.49 4.09
C LYS A 83 -7.39 -15.11 2.65
N ALA A 84 -6.81 -13.95 2.41
CA ALA A 84 -6.50 -13.46 1.07
C ALA A 84 -5.48 -14.36 0.35
N ILE A 85 -4.44 -14.82 1.06
CA ILE A 85 -3.47 -15.79 0.52
C ILE A 85 -4.15 -17.12 0.20
N SER A 86 -5.00 -17.62 1.11
CA SER A 86 -5.73 -18.88 0.89
C SER A 86 -6.66 -18.80 -0.32
N PHE A 87 -7.33 -17.66 -0.51
CA PHE A 87 -8.14 -17.38 -1.69
C PHE A 87 -7.29 -17.37 -2.97
N ALA A 88 -6.17 -16.65 -2.96
CA ALA A 88 -5.27 -16.58 -4.12
C ALA A 88 -4.75 -17.97 -4.53
N LYS A 89 -4.37 -18.80 -3.55
CA LYS A 89 -3.97 -20.20 -3.77
C LYS A 89 -5.11 -21.04 -4.35
N LYS A 90 -6.30 -20.99 -3.74
CA LYS A 90 -7.47 -21.78 -4.17
C LYS A 90 -7.87 -21.48 -5.62
N TYR A 91 -7.81 -20.22 -6.02
CA TYR A 91 -8.22 -19.77 -7.36
C TYR A 91 -7.05 -19.52 -8.32
N LYS A 92 -5.83 -19.94 -7.96
CA LYS A 92 -4.61 -19.78 -8.76
C LYS A 92 -4.43 -18.35 -9.29
N ARG A 93 -4.70 -17.35 -8.45
CA ARG A 93 -4.54 -15.93 -8.81
C ARG A 93 -3.11 -15.49 -8.57
N THR A 94 -2.56 -14.71 -9.50
CA THR A 94 -1.29 -14.00 -9.30
C THR A 94 -1.47 -13.01 -8.15
N LEU A 95 -0.71 -13.20 -7.08
CA LEU A 95 -0.77 -12.38 -5.88
C LEU A 95 0.24 -11.23 -5.99
N VAL A 96 -0.22 -10.02 -5.67
CA VAL A 96 0.61 -8.82 -5.53
C VAL A 96 0.39 -8.24 -4.14
N ILE A 97 1.44 -7.61 -3.58
CA ILE A 97 1.36 -6.96 -2.27
C ILE A 97 1.61 -5.48 -2.49
N LYS A 98 0.72 -4.64 -1.97
CA LYS A 98 0.85 -3.18 -2.00
C LYS A 98 0.80 -2.64 -0.58
N SER A 99 1.79 -1.82 -0.22
CA SER A 99 1.74 -0.95 0.96
C SER A 99 1.33 0.46 0.50
N THR A 100 2.28 1.40 0.41
CA THR A 100 2.09 2.76 -0.13
C THR A 100 2.12 2.84 -1.66
N GLY A 101 2.63 1.80 -2.34
CA GLY A 101 2.85 1.81 -3.80
C GLY A 101 4.12 2.56 -4.23
N HIS A 102 5.03 2.84 -3.30
CA HIS A 102 6.33 3.50 -3.55
C HIS A 102 7.39 2.52 -4.09
N ASP A 103 7.07 1.85 -5.20
CA ASP A 103 7.97 0.89 -5.83
C ASP A 103 8.45 1.41 -7.20
N TYR A 104 9.77 1.56 -7.33
CA TYR A 104 10.39 2.07 -8.56
C TYR A 104 10.42 1.05 -9.70
N LEU A 105 10.32 -0.25 -9.42
CA LEU A 105 10.40 -1.32 -10.42
C LEU A 105 9.02 -1.84 -10.86
N GLY A 106 7.94 -1.36 -10.23
CA GLY A 106 6.59 -1.84 -10.44
C GLY A 106 6.29 -3.22 -9.83
N GLN A 107 6.89 -3.61 -8.72
CA GLN A 107 6.62 -4.90 -8.04
C GLN A 107 5.30 -4.91 -7.26
N SER A 108 4.79 -3.74 -6.89
CA SER A 108 3.51 -3.58 -6.16
C SER A 108 2.27 -3.50 -7.07
N ARG A 109 2.44 -3.86 -8.35
CA ARG A 109 1.40 -3.87 -9.38
C ARG A 109 1.37 -5.21 -10.13
N GLY A 110 0.33 -5.44 -10.91
CA GLY A 110 0.23 -6.61 -11.77
C GLY A 110 -1.06 -6.63 -12.57
N LYS A 111 -0.96 -6.68 -13.89
CA LYS A 111 -2.11 -6.78 -14.79
C LYS A 111 -2.91 -8.05 -14.47
N GLY A 112 -4.21 -7.91 -14.22
CA GLY A 112 -5.09 -9.04 -13.89
C GLY A 112 -4.80 -9.72 -12.54
N SER A 113 -3.96 -9.10 -11.70
CA SER A 113 -3.56 -9.66 -10.41
C SER A 113 -4.58 -9.40 -9.30
N TYR A 114 -4.45 -10.18 -8.23
CA TYR A 114 -5.16 -10.02 -6.97
C TYR A 114 -4.21 -9.43 -5.93
N CYS A 115 -4.59 -8.32 -5.30
CA CYS A 115 -3.71 -7.56 -4.43
C CYS A 115 -4.13 -7.62 -2.97
N ILE A 116 -3.16 -7.77 -2.07
CA ILE A 116 -3.33 -7.51 -0.63
C ILE A 116 -2.78 -6.13 -0.34
N TRP A 117 -3.63 -5.23 0.15
CA TRP A 117 -3.26 -3.88 0.53
C TRP A 117 -3.02 -3.79 2.03
N THR A 118 -1.76 -3.62 2.41
CA THR A 118 -1.29 -3.64 3.81
C THR A 118 -1.26 -2.27 4.46
N HIS A 119 -1.62 -1.20 3.74
CA HIS A 119 -1.53 0.18 4.21
C HIS A 119 -2.28 0.47 5.53
N ASN A 120 -3.32 -0.31 5.84
CA ASN A 120 -4.11 -0.10 7.06
C ASN A 120 -3.53 -0.82 8.30
N LEU A 121 -2.42 -1.54 8.13
CA LEU A 121 -1.66 -2.10 9.24
C LEU A 121 -0.67 -1.03 9.70
N LYS A 122 -1.02 -0.23 10.73
CA LYS A 122 -0.21 0.91 11.23
C LYS A 122 0.19 0.83 12.71
N LYS A 123 0.24 -0.39 13.27
CA LYS A 123 0.56 -0.59 14.71
C LYS A 123 2.07 -0.47 14.95
N VAL A 124 2.44 0.35 15.94
CA VAL A 124 3.82 0.50 16.41
C VAL A 124 3.87 0.23 17.90
N HIS A 125 4.85 -0.55 18.33
CA HIS A 125 5.12 -0.87 19.73
C HIS A 125 6.58 -0.57 20.06
N PHE A 126 6.81 0.37 20.98
CA PHE A 126 8.13 0.68 21.52
C PHE A 126 8.39 -0.20 22.73
N THR A 127 9.61 -0.73 22.84
CA THR A 127 10.04 -1.54 23.98
C THR A 127 11.45 -1.13 24.38
N ASP A 128 11.68 -0.85 25.66
CA ASP A 128 13.00 -0.45 26.16
C ASP A 128 13.88 -1.64 26.54
N PHE A 129 13.28 -2.83 26.67
CA PHE A 129 13.93 -4.03 27.17
C PHE A 129 13.74 -5.20 26.19
N PHE A 130 14.18 -5.02 24.95
CA PHE A 130 14.17 -6.08 23.95
C PHE A 130 15.42 -6.95 24.03
N VAL A 131 15.20 -8.27 23.98
CA VAL A 131 16.27 -9.28 23.85
C VAL A 131 15.96 -10.11 22.60
N PRO A 132 16.81 -10.04 21.55
CA PRO A 132 16.61 -10.83 20.34
C PRO A 132 16.60 -12.34 20.64
N ASN A 133 15.73 -13.07 19.93
CA ASN A 133 15.72 -14.52 20.04
C ASN A 133 17.06 -15.11 19.54
N GLY A 134 17.64 -16.06 20.27
CA GLY A 134 18.95 -16.65 19.98
C GLY A 134 20.16 -15.93 20.58
N TYR A 135 19.96 -14.83 21.32
CA TYR A 135 21.00 -14.20 22.13
C TYR A 135 21.01 -14.73 23.57
N SER A 136 22.18 -14.75 24.22
CA SER A 136 22.25 -15.09 25.65
C SER A 136 21.44 -14.09 26.47
N LYS A 137 20.67 -14.60 27.45
CA LYS A 137 19.91 -13.78 28.41
C LYS A 137 20.80 -12.91 29.29
N ASP A 138 22.11 -13.14 29.27
CA ASP A 138 23.11 -12.38 30.02
C ASP A 138 23.49 -11.05 29.34
N LYS A 139 22.99 -10.78 28.13
CA LYS A 139 23.21 -9.52 27.42
C LYS A 139 22.21 -8.46 27.90
N ALA A 140 22.69 -7.23 28.04
CA ALA A 140 21.85 -6.09 28.35
C ALA A 140 20.74 -5.94 27.29
N ALA A 141 19.51 -5.73 27.75
CA ALA A 141 18.39 -5.45 26.89
C ALA A 141 18.58 -4.10 26.20
N VAL A 142 18.05 -3.97 24.98
CA VAL A 142 18.16 -2.75 24.17
C VAL A 142 16.77 -2.19 23.87
N SER A 143 16.69 -0.89 23.63
CA SER A 143 15.47 -0.30 23.08
C SER A 143 15.25 -0.77 21.64
N ALA A 144 14.01 -1.15 21.32
CA ALA A 144 13.60 -1.59 20.01
C ALA A 144 12.19 -1.11 19.68
N VAL A 145 11.90 -1.08 18.37
CA VAL A 145 10.58 -0.75 17.85
C VAL A 145 10.07 -1.94 17.04
N THR A 146 8.90 -2.44 17.41
CA THR A 146 8.15 -3.42 16.61
C THR A 146 7.12 -2.70 15.76
N THR A 147 7.24 -2.80 14.45
CA THR A 147 6.31 -2.22 13.48
C THR A 147 5.58 -3.32 12.72
N VAL A 148 4.50 -2.95 12.06
CA VAL A 148 3.78 -3.82 11.12
C VAL A 148 4.07 -3.41 9.67
N ALA A 149 3.42 -4.09 8.72
CA ALA A 149 3.74 -4.00 7.29
C ALA A 149 3.64 -2.60 6.66
N GLU A 150 2.86 -1.67 7.22
CA GLU A 150 2.93 -0.26 6.82
C GLU A 150 3.29 0.61 8.01
N GLN A 151 4.32 1.43 7.80
CA GLN A 151 4.66 2.49 8.72
C GLN A 151 5.52 3.52 7.97
N TRP A 152 5.13 4.79 8.03
CA TRP A 152 5.95 5.87 7.49
C TRP A 152 7.15 6.09 8.39
N MET A 153 8.34 6.16 7.82
CA MET A 153 9.58 6.35 8.59
C MET A 153 9.50 7.62 9.47
N GLY A 154 8.95 8.71 8.94
CA GLY A 154 8.72 9.93 9.73
C GLY A 154 7.81 9.69 10.94
N GLU A 155 6.75 8.91 10.79
CA GLU A 155 5.80 8.63 11.88
C GLU A 155 6.45 7.82 13.02
N ILE A 156 7.40 6.93 12.73
CA ILE A 156 8.18 6.23 13.77
C ILE A 156 9.05 7.23 14.53
N VAL A 157 9.78 8.07 13.80
CA VAL A 157 10.70 9.05 14.39
C VAL A 157 9.96 10.05 15.27
N TYR A 158 8.78 10.54 14.85
CA TYR A 158 7.98 11.49 15.64
C TYR A 158 7.24 10.87 16.82
N ARG A 159 6.96 9.56 16.79
CA ARG A 159 6.26 8.87 17.89
C ARG A 159 7.19 8.20 18.89
N GLY A 160 8.48 8.07 18.55
CA GLY A 160 9.46 7.52 19.47
C GLY A 160 9.71 8.45 20.65
N PRO A 161 10.00 7.91 21.84
CA PRO A 161 10.63 8.71 22.89
C PRO A 161 11.96 9.29 22.36
N ASP A 162 12.43 10.41 22.91
CA ASP A 162 13.63 11.17 22.47
C ASP A 162 14.95 10.35 22.43
N SER A 163 14.92 9.08 22.80
CA SER A 163 15.99 8.09 22.70
C SER A 163 16.10 7.50 21.28
N VAL A 164 17.00 8.10 20.51
CA VAL A 164 17.73 7.56 19.33
C VAL A 164 17.28 6.15 18.89
N ILE A 165 16.46 6.09 17.84
CA ILE A 165 16.10 4.83 17.16
C ILE A 165 17.38 4.24 16.55
N GLN A 166 17.98 3.26 17.21
CA GLN A 166 19.02 2.42 16.62
C GLN A 166 18.33 1.41 15.69
N ILE A 167 18.30 1.72 14.39
CA ILE A 167 17.96 0.75 13.36
C ILE A 167 19.20 -0.14 13.19
N CYS A 168 19.22 -1.29 13.87
CA CYS A 168 20.21 -2.32 13.55
C CYS A 168 19.83 -2.96 12.21
N ALA A 169 20.61 -2.64 11.18
CA ALA A 169 20.60 -3.34 9.89
C ALA A 169 21.30 -4.70 9.99
#